data_AF-A0A2E0H2R3-F1
#
_entry.id   AF-A0A2E0H2R3-F1
#
_cell.length_a   1.000
_cell.length_b   1.000
_cell.length_c   1.000
_cell.angle_alpha   90.00
_cell.angle_beta   90.00
_cell.angle_gamma   90.00
#
_symmetry.space_group_name_H-M   'P 1'
#
loop_
_entity.id
_entity.type
_entity.pdbx_description
1 polymer ?
#
loop_
_entity_poly.entity_id
_entity_poly.type
_entity_poly.pdbx_seq_one_letter_code
_entity_poly.pdbx_strand_id
1 'polypeptide(L)'
;MKMFAPLGMVKGLTDHQVDQLSKGSAYARKADLPTLEQAVESGSWLVGTPESIAEKLMEIQDRYPALKSINVGQVIGTPENVILEQLERFGKEVMPKVRKENLAKI
;
A
#
# COMPACT_ATOMS: atom_id res chain seq x y z
N MET A 1 6.34 3.28 -9.37
CA MET A 1 7.43 2.44 -9.90
C MET A 1 8.47 3.24 -10.69
N LYS A 2 8.09 3.98 -11.75
CA LYS A 2 9.04 4.71 -12.63
C LYS A 2 10.16 5.49 -11.92
N MET A 3 9.84 6.30 -10.91
CA MET A 3 10.86 7.10 -10.20
C MET A 3 11.63 6.32 -9.12
N PHE A 4 11.00 5.30 -8.53
CA PHE A 4 11.51 4.62 -7.33
C PHE A 4 12.24 3.31 -7.64
N ALA A 5 11.92 2.65 -8.75
CA ALA A 5 12.54 1.38 -9.15
C ALA A 5 14.05 1.54 -9.45
N PRO A 6 14.50 2.56 -10.20
CA PRO A 6 15.94 2.78 -10.41
C PRO A 6 16.73 3.11 -9.13
N LEU A 7 16.03 3.51 -8.06
CA LEU A 7 16.62 3.80 -6.75
C LEU A 7 16.64 2.58 -5.81
N GLY A 8 16.22 1.40 -6.29
CA GLY A 8 16.13 0.18 -5.48
C GLY A 8 14.99 0.19 -4.44
N MET A 9 14.05 1.14 -4.54
CA MET A 9 12.96 1.31 -3.57
C MET A 9 11.71 0.49 -3.91
N VAL A 10 11.68 -0.18 -5.07
CA VAL A 10 10.61 -1.10 -5.46
C VAL A 10 11.17 -2.52 -5.45
N LYS A 11 10.75 -3.31 -4.45
CA LYS A 11 11.17 -4.71 -4.34
C LYS A 11 10.44 -5.59 -5.35
N GLY A 12 11.05 -6.70 -5.73
CA GLY A 12 10.42 -7.72 -6.59
C GLY A 12 10.49 -7.44 -8.09
N LEU A 13 11.32 -6.47 -8.52
CA LEU A 13 11.60 -6.24 -9.93
C LEU A 13 12.92 -6.90 -10.35
N THR A 14 12.93 -7.43 -11.57
CA THR A 14 14.15 -7.90 -12.25
C THR A 14 14.96 -6.72 -12.79
N ASP A 15 16.26 -6.91 -13.00
CA ASP A 15 17.13 -5.91 -13.63
C ASP A 15 16.61 -5.47 -15.00
N HIS A 16 16.04 -6.40 -15.76
CA HIS A 16 15.39 -6.10 -17.03
C HIS A 16 14.21 -5.14 -16.87
N GLN A 17 13.30 -5.40 -15.92
CA GLN A 17 12.16 -4.52 -15.66
C GLN A 17 12.58 -3.12 -15.22
N VAL A 18 13.63 -3.02 -14.39
CA VAL A 18 14.20 -1.73 -13.96
C VAL A 18 14.79 -0.97 -15.15
N ASP A 19 15.56 -1.63 -16.01
CA ASP A 19 16.08 -1.06 -17.26
C ASP A 19 14.95 -0.58 -18.18
N GLN A 20 13.91 -1.37 -18.41
CA GLN A 20 12.78 -0.97 -19.27
C GLN A 20 12.00 0.22 -18.69
N LEU A 21 11.85 0.30 -17.36
CA LEU A 21 11.25 1.46 -16.69
C LEU A 21 12.04 2.74 -16.92
N SER A 22 13.38 2.66 -16.95
CA SER A 22 14.26 3.81 -17.18
C SER A 22 14.13 4.39 -18.60
N LYS A 23 13.79 3.55 -19.58
CA LYS A 23 13.65 3.91 -21.01
C LYS A 23 12.34 4.60 -21.38
N GLY A 24 11.39 4.67 -20.44
CA GLY A 24 10.12 5.38 -20.60
C GLY A 24 8.92 4.48 -20.89
N SER A 25 7.76 5.12 -21.07
CA SER A 25 6.45 4.42 -21.06
C SER A 25 6.26 3.40 -22.19
N ALA A 26 6.85 3.63 -23.36
CA ALA A 26 6.76 2.72 -24.50
C ALA A 26 7.41 1.35 -24.23
N TYR A 27 8.48 1.33 -23.43
CA TYR A 27 9.21 0.13 -23.04
C TYR A 27 8.59 -0.50 -21.79
N ALA A 28 8.29 0.31 -20.78
CA ALA A 28 7.68 -0.16 -19.52
C ALA A 28 6.40 -0.98 -19.74
N ARG A 29 5.54 -0.59 -20.69
CA ARG A 29 4.30 -1.32 -21.01
C ARG A 29 4.51 -2.73 -21.56
N LYS A 30 5.72 -3.04 -22.06
CA LYS A 30 6.08 -4.33 -22.64
C LYS A 30 6.99 -5.16 -21.72
N ALA A 31 7.31 -4.64 -20.53
CA ALA A 31 8.30 -5.21 -19.63
C ALA A 31 7.72 -6.21 -18.62
N ASP A 32 6.48 -6.66 -18.83
CA ASP A 32 5.78 -7.59 -17.93
C ASP A 32 5.86 -7.15 -16.45
N LEU A 33 5.54 -5.88 -16.19
CA LEU A 33 5.60 -5.32 -14.84
C LEU A 33 4.51 -5.94 -13.94
N PRO A 34 4.78 -6.08 -12.63
CA PRO A 34 3.78 -6.57 -11.68
C PRO A 34 2.43 -5.87 -11.79
N THR A 35 1.35 -6.64 -11.67
CA THR A 35 -0.02 -6.13 -11.71
C THR A 35 -0.47 -5.59 -10.35
N LEU A 36 -1.60 -4.89 -10.33
CA LEU A 36 -2.18 -4.40 -9.08
C LEU A 36 -2.62 -5.57 -8.17
N GLU A 37 -3.16 -6.63 -8.76
CA GLU A 37 -3.61 -7.82 -8.04
C GLU A 37 -2.44 -8.49 -7.32
N GLN A 38 -1.29 -8.61 -7.98
CA GLN A 38 -0.06 -9.11 -7.36
C GLN A 38 0.44 -8.18 -6.24
N ALA A 39 0.25 -6.87 -6.38
CA ALA A 39 0.59 -5.91 -5.33
C ALA A 39 -0.32 -6.06 -4.08
N VAL A 40 -1.61 -6.35 -4.30
CA VAL A 40 -2.57 -6.63 -3.21
C VAL A 40 -2.25 -7.97 -2.55
N GLU A 41 -1.99 -9.03 -3.33
CA GLU A 41 -1.66 -10.36 -2.84
C GLU A 41 -0.38 -10.37 -1.98
N SER A 42 0.64 -9.64 -2.42
CA SER A 42 1.89 -9.45 -1.65
C SER A 42 1.71 -8.59 -0.39
N GLY A 43 0.55 -7.96 -0.19
CA GLY A 43 0.27 -7.06 0.92
C GLY A 43 1.00 -5.72 0.83
N SER A 44 1.58 -5.39 -0.34
CA SER A 44 2.20 -4.08 -0.58
C SER A 44 1.18 -2.97 -0.83
N TRP A 45 -0.05 -3.34 -1.20
CA TRP A 45 -1.19 -2.44 -1.38
C TRP A 45 -2.40 -2.93 -0.59
N LEU A 46 -3.12 -1.98 0.02
CA LEU A 46 -4.39 -2.24 0.70
C LEU A 46 -5.53 -1.73 -0.19
N VAL A 47 -6.23 -2.66 -0.85
CA VAL A 47 -7.34 -2.34 -1.77
C VAL A 47 -8.52 -3.26 -1.43
N GLY A 48 -9.70 -2.68 -1.18
CA GLY A 48 -10.90 -3.45 -0.87
C GLY A 48 -11.92 -2.66 -0.06
N THR A 49 -12.81 -3.41 0.61
CA THR A 49 -13.81 -2.84 1.52
C THR A 49 -13.15 -2.43 2.85
N PRO A 50 -13.79 -1.58 3.65
CA PRO A 50 -13.32 -1.27 4.99
C PRO A 50 -13.10 -2.51 5.87
N GLU A 51 -13.95 -3.52 5.73
CA GLU A 51 -13.84 -4.82 6.41
C GLU A 51 -12.56 -5.55 6.01
N SER A 52 -12.32 -5.73 4.71
CA SER A 52 -11.14 -6.47 4.25
C SER A 52 -9.83 -5.74 4.59
N ILE A 53 -9.83 -4.41 4.58
CA ILE A 53 -8.68 -3.60 5.01
C ILE A 53 -8.46 -3.77 6.53
N ALA A 54 -9.51 -3.74 7.34
CA ALA A 54 -9.39 -3.93 8.79
C ALA A 54 -8.85 -5.33 9.13
N GLU A 55 -9.38 -6.38 8.50
CA GLU A 55 -8.88 -7.76 8.63
C GLU A 55 -7.40 -7.82 8.30
N LYS A 56 -6.97 -7.20 7.19
CA LYS A 56 -5.56 -7.20 6.82
C LYS A 56 -4.65 -6.51 7.84
N LEU A 57 -5.11 -5.40 8.41
CA LEU A 57 -4.37 -4.69 9.45
C LEU A 57 -4.31 -5.49 10.77
N MET A 58 -5.34 -6.26 11.10
CA MET A 58 -5.30 -7.20 12.23
C MET A 58 -4.32 -8.34 12.00
N GLU A 59 -4.29 -8.95 10.80
CA GLU A 59 -3.27 -9.95 10.44
C GLU A 59 -1.84 -9.42 10.60
N ILE A 60 -1.60 -8.15 10.22
CA ILE A 60 -0.31 -7.49 10.38
C ILE A 60 0.05 -7.31 11.86
N GLN A 61 -0.92 -6.91 12.71
CA GLN A 61 -0.69 -6.80 14.16
C GLN A 61 -0.35 -8.15 14.80
N ASP A 62 -0.99 -9.23 14.37
CA ASP A 62 -0.71 -10.57 14.89
C ASP A 62 0.66 -11.08 14.43
N ARG A 63 1.05 -10.76 13.19
CA ARG A 63 2.38 -11.08 12.66
C ARG A 63 3.50 -10.29 13.35
N TYR A 64 3.22 -9.07 13.80
CA TYR A 64 4.19 -8.19 14.45
C TYR A 64 3.68 -7.72 15.84
N PRO A 65 3.77 -8.56 16.89
CA PRO A 65 3.20 -8.25 18.21
C PRO A 65 3.70 -6.97 18.88
N ALA A 66 4.88 -6.47 18.49
CA ALA A 66 5.49 -5.23 19.00
C ALA A 66 5.19 -3.99 18.12
N LEU A 67 4.30 -4.10 17.14
CA LEU A 67 3.92 -3.00 16.25
C LEU A 67 3.24 -1.88 17.05
N LYS A 68 3.82 -0.67 16.99
CA LYS A 68 3.30 0.51 17.71
C LYS A 68 2.53 1.48 16.83
N SER A 69 2.88 1.55 15.56
CA SER A 69 2.31 2.51 14.62
C SER A 69 2.25 1.91 13.22
N ILE A 70 1.23 2.32 12.49
CA ILE A 70 1.05 2.02 11.07
C ILE A 70 0.91 3.35 10.35
N ASN A 71 1.70 3.56 9.31
CA ASN A 71 1.52 4.67 8.39
C ASN A 71 0.80 4.16 7.14
N VAL A 72 -0.32 4.78 6.81
CA VAL A 72 -1.08 4.50 5.58
C VAL A 72 -1.03 5.76 4.71
N GLY A 73 -0.65 5.59 3.45
CA GLY A 73 -0.47 6.70 2.51
C GLY A 73 -1.16 6.43 1.19
N GLN A 74 -1.57 7.50 0.53
CA GLN A 74 -2.10 7.48 -0.83
C GLN A 74 -0.95 7.55 -1.85
N VAL A 75 -1.18 7.03 -3.05
CA VAL A 75 -0.19 7.12 -4.12
C VAL A 75 -0.01 8.55 -4.63
N ILE A 76 1.20 8.84 -5.09
CA ILE A 76 1.51 10.15 -5.71
C ILE A 76 0.61 10.35 -6.92
N GLY A 77 -0.12 11.47 -6.93
CA GLY A 77 -1.04 11.84 -8.00
C GLY A 77 -2.51 11.51 -7.73
N THR A 78 -2.87 10.91 -6.58
CA THR A 78 -4.27 10.77 -6.19
C THR A 78 -4.93 12.16 -6.06
N PRO A 79 -6.10 12.40 -6.70
CA PRO A 79 -6.82 13.67 -6.56
C PRO A 79 -7.20 13.97 -5.11
N GLU A 80 -7.16 15.24 -4.71
CA GLU A 80 -7.43 15.68 -3.33
C GLU A 80 -8.79 15.20 -2.81
N ASN A 81 -9.84 15.33 -3.62
CA ASN A 81 -11.20 14.91 -3.24
C ASN A 81 -11.28 13.41 -2.94
N VAL A 82 -10.52 12.58 -3.67
CA VAL A 82 -10.42 11.13 -3.42
C VAL A 82 -9.64 10.86 -2.13
N ILE A 83 -8.56 11.61 -1.88
CA ILE A 83 -7.80 11.49 -0.63
C ILE A 83 -8.70 11.77 0.57
N LEU A 84 -9.48 12.87 0.53
CA LEU A 84 -10.37 13.25 1.62
C LEU A 84 -11.45 12.22 1.89
N GLU A 85 -12.13 11.74 0.84
CA GLU A 85 -13.14 10.68 0.94
C GLU A 85 -12.56 9.40 1.57
N GLN A 86 -11.40 8.95 1.08
CA GLN A 86 -10.79 7.71 1.57
C GLN A 86 -10.26 7.86 3.01
N LEU A 87 -9.71 9.02 3.38
CA LEU A 87 -9.29 9.29 4.76
C LEU A 87 -10.48 9.31 5.72
N GLU A 88 -11.58 9.94 5.32
CA GLU A 88 -12.82 9.98 6.12
C GLU A 88 -13.37 8.57 6.35
N ARG A 89 -13.49 7.78 5.28
CA ARG A 89 -13.96 6.38 5.37
C ARG A 89 -13.02 5.51 6.17
N PHE A 90 -11.70 5.63 5.98
CA PHE A 90 -10.72 4.90 6.78
C PHE A 90 -10.87 5.21 8.28
N GLY A 91 -11.00 6.49 8.63
CA GLY A 91 -11.17 6.93 10.01
C GLY A 91 -12.47 6.42 10.66
N LYS A 92 -13.57 6.41 9.91
CA LYS A 92 -14.91 6.02 10.39
C LYS A 92 -15.14 4.51 10.38
N GLU A 93 -14.65 3.80 9.38
CA GLU A 93 -15.06 2.43 9.06
C GLU A 93 -13.94 1.38 9.29
N VAL A 94 -12.67 1.79 9.31
CA VAL A 94 -11.51 0.90 9.51
C VAL A 94 -10.91 1.06 10.89
N MET A 95 -10.50 2.27 11.28
CA MET A 95 -9.78 2.50 12.54
C MET A 95 -10.51 1.96 13.79
N PRO A 96 -11.85 2.05 13.93
CA PRO A 96 -12.54 1.49 15.10
C PRO A 96 -12.42 -0.02 15.22
N LYS A 97 -12.28 -0.75 14.11
CA LYS A 97 -12.12 -2.22 14.09
C LYS A 97 -10.69 -2.66 14.40
N VAL A 98 -9.70 -1.80 14.12
CA VAL A 98 -8.27 -2.14 14.21
C VAL A 98 -7.65 -1.74 15.54
N ARG A 99 -8.16 -0.67 16.18
CA ARG A 99 -7.66 -0.19 17.46
C ARG A 99 -8.02 -1.18 18.57
N LYS A 100 -7.02 -1.89 19.11
CA LYS A 100 -7.13 -2.57 20.42
C LYS A 100 -7.44 -1.51 21.48
N GLU A 101 -8.27 -1.85 22.49
CA GLU A 101 -8.71 -0.96 23.60
C GLU A 101 -7.58 -0.33 24.45
N ASN A 102 -6.31 -0.51 24.11
CA ASN A 102 -5.17 -0.14 24.95
C ASN A 102 -4.63 1.29 24.73
N LEU A 103 -5.43 2.21 24.18
CA LEU A 103 -5.04 3.64 24.11
C LEU A 103 -5.48 4.48 25.32
N ALA A 104 -6.15 3.87 26.30
CA ALA A 104 -6.33 4.49 27.60
C ALA A 104 -5.15 4.12 28.52
N LYS A 105 -4.03 4.83 28.39
CA LYS A 105 -2.96 5.06 29.40
C LYS A 105 -1.65 5.46 28.71
N ILE A 106 -1.56 6.71 28.29
CA ILE A 106 -0.30 7.48 28.33
C ILE A 106 -0.64 8.78 29.04
#